data_AF-A0AAV2ZLH5-F1
#
_entry.id   AF-A0AAV2ZLH5-F1
#
_cell.length_a   1.000
_cell.length_b   1.000
_cell.length_c   1.000
_cell.angle_alpha   90.00
_cell.angle_beta   90.00
_cell.angle_gamma   90.00
#
_symmetry.space_group_name_H-M   'P 1'
#
loop_
_entity.id
_entity.type
_entity.pdbx_description
1 polymer ?
#
loop_
_entity_poly.entity_id
_entity_poly.type
_entity_poly.pdbx_seq_one_letter_code
_entity_poly.pdbx_strand_id
1 'polypeptide(L)'
;SSVLIEDNLKSMNVYAGELQNQLIPLAKQIHEQLTQDPEKLKEQIKTELEKIKEKISPFADEMHKQLSNNVKELQTKLAPYAEEFQTKLEQNAQELRQQLQSETKDLEARIKENADHIQASLTTYTQEFQVKIDENMDQLRKQVNPITEKVRENIDQQLKELYKSLTPYAQDVQDELRKQIQNMEFQMRKNVDQLENRALELTVDLREQLYPYANELRNRVKGDMTNVKQVLEPYVTQMNQQIDEKITEFKTTLTPEVEALNKALVARVENMKKKLGEYTVTLQDQVEYLEKDVRDKIHVFINEAASEDWAVQEPEAQWQPKTATGSQRIKLQKYRY
;
A
#
# COMPACT_ATOMS: atom_id res chain seq x y z
N SER A 1 -12.47 13.24 62.24
CA SER A 1 -12.90 14.60 61.86
C SER A 1 -14.24 15.01 62.46
N SER A 2 -15.24 14.11 62.52
CA SER A 2 -16.56 14.39 63.14
C SER A 2 -16.46 14.82 64.61
N VAL A 3 -15.75 14.06 65.45
CA VAL A 3 -15.68 14.28 66.90
C VAL A 3 -15.09 15.65 67.29
N LEU A 4 -14.12 16.16 66.53
CA LEU A 4 -13.46 17.45 66.82
C LEU A 4 -14.29 18.64 66.35
N ILE A 5 -15.03 18.51 65.24
CA ILE A 5 -16.01 19.53 64.80
C ILE A 5 -17.17 19.56 65.79
N GLU A 6 -17.60 18.40 66.28
CA GLU A 6 -18.69 18.25 67.21
C GLU A 6 -18.34 18.80 68.61
N ASP A 7 -17.13 18.56 69.12
CA ASP A 7 -16.66 19.15 70.38
C ASP A 7 -16.40 20.66 70.27
N ASN A 8 -15.97 21.16 69.11
CA ASN A 8 -15.87 22.59 68.85
C ASN A 8 -17.25 23.28 68.78
N LEU A 9 -18.24 22.65 68.13
CA LEU A 9 -19.62 23.15 68.11
C LEU A 9 -20.21 23.19 69.52
N LYS A 10 -19.90 22.19 70.36
CA LYS A 10 -20.31 22.20 71.77
C LYS A 10 -19.66 23.33 72.55
N SER A 11 -18.35 23.55 72.39
CA SER A 11 -17.65 24.63 73.11
C SER A 11 -18.07 26.03 72.62
N MET A 12 -18.29 26.22 71.31
CA MET A 12 -18.90 27.46 70.78
C MET A 12 -20.29 27.72 71.35
N ASN A 13 -21.11 26.67 71.52
CA ASN A 13 -22.44 26.79 72.11
C ASN A 13 -22.39 27.13 73.62
N VAL A 14 -21.41 26.57 74.34
CA VAL A 14 -21.14 26.94 75.75
C VAL A 14 -20.72 28.41 75.86
N TYR A 15 -19.79 28.87 75.01
CA TYR A 15 -19.37 30.28 74.99
C TYR A 15 -20.50 31.24 74.62
N ALA A 16 -21.36 30.87 73.66
CA ALA A 16 -22.54 31.66 73.33
C ALA A 16 -23.50 31.78 74.53
N GLY A 17 -23.68 30.70 75.29
CA GLY A 17 -24.48 30.69 76.52
C GLY A 17 -23.86 31.53 77.64
N GLU A 18 -22.54 31.44 77.84
CA GLU A 18 -21.82 32.27 78.84
C GLU A 18 -21.88 33.76 78.49
N LEU A 19 -21.69 34.10 77.23
CA LEU A 19 -21.80 35.48 76.76
C LEU A 19 -23.22 36.02 76.96
N GLN A 20 -24.24 35.24 76.64
CA GLN A 20 -25.63 35.57 76.88
C GLN A 20 -25.90 35.80 78.38
N ASN A 21 -25.39 34.93 79.24
CA ASN A 21 -25.53 35.04 80.70
C ASN A 21 -24.83 36.27 81.28
N GLN A 22 -23.78 36.77 80.64
CA GLN A 22 -23.10 37.99 81.07
C GLN A 22 -23.75 39.26 80.51
N LEU A 23 -24.28 39.24 79.29
CA LEU A 23 -24.91 40.40 78.65
C LEU A 23 -26.32 40.68 79.16
N ILE A 24 -27.09 39.65 79.55
CA ILE A 24 -28.46 39.83 80.06
C ILE A 24 -28.52 40.69 81.34
N PRO A 25 -27.70 40.45 82.38
CA PRO A 25 -27.69 41.30 83.57
C PRO A 25 -27.29 42.74 83.29
N LEU A 26 -26.32 42.96 82.40
CA LEU A 26 -25.87 44.27 81.95
C LEU A 26 -26.97 45.04 81.20
N ALA A 27 -27.68 44.37 80.28
CA ALA A 27 -28.82 44.95 79.57
C ALA A 27 -29.97 45.30 80.52
N LYS A 28 -30.24 44.46 81.53
CA LYS A 28 -31.23 44.75 82.58
C LYS A 28 -30.81 45.95 83.43
N GLN A 29 -29.53 46.04 83.80
CA GLN A 29 -29.00 47.13 84.62
C GLN A 29 -29.06 48.48 83.88
N ILE A 30 -28.78 48.50 82.57
CA ILE A 30 -29.00 49.67 81.71
C ILE A 30 -30.50 50.02 81.65
N HIS A 31 -31.38 49.03 81.52
CA HIS A 31 -32.82 49.24 81.42
C HIS A 31 -33.45 49.82 82.70
N GLU A 32 -33.03 49.34 83.87
CA GLU A 32 -33.53 49.80 85.17
C GLU A 32 -33.08 51.23 85.52
N GLN A 33 -31.94 51.68 84.96
CA GLN A 33 -31.31 52.96 85.30
C GLN A 33 -31.64 54.11 84.32
N LEU A 34 -32.47 53.86 83.30
CA LEU A 34 -32.99 54.85 82.35
C LEU A 34 -33.87 55.96 82.96
N THR A 35 -34.06 55.99 84.29
CA THR A 35 -34.91 56.95 85.02
C THR A 35 -34.15 58.12 85.67
N GLN A 36 -32.84 58.28 85.41
CA GLN A 36 -32.00 59.36 85.98
C GLN A 36 -31.37 60.32 84.94
N ASP A 37 -30.82 61.44 85.44
CA ASP A 37 -30.28 62.63 84.74
C ASP A 37 -29.50 62.33 83.42
N PRO A 38 -29.85 62.95 82.28
CA PRO A 38 -29.32 62.62 80.94
C PRO A 38 -27.80 62.67 80.76
N GLU A 39 -27.08 63.61 81.41
CA GLU A 39 -25.62 63.72 81.28
C GLU A 39 -24.89 62.61 82.06
N LYS A 40 -25.37 62.27 83.27
CA LYS A 40 -24.87 61.12 84.03
C LYS A 40 -25.17 59.81 83.32
N LEU A 41 -26.35 59.70 82.70
CA LEU A 41 -26.74 58.55 81.90
C LEU A 41 -25.77 58.31 80.73
N LYS A 42 -25.35 59.37 80.02
CA LYS A 42 -24.40 59.27 78.90
C LYS A 42 -23.02 58.78 79.33
N GLU A 43 -22.49 59.31 80.44
CA GLU A 43 -21.18 58.91 80.96
C GLU A 43 -21.21 57.46 81.52
N GLN A 44 -22.33 57.07 82.13
CA GLN A 44 -22.53 55.71 82.64
C GLN A 44 -22.75 54.70 81.51
N ILE A 45 -23.53 55.02 80.47
CA ILE A 45 -23.68 54.17 79.28
C ILE A 45 -22.32 53.97 78.60
N LYS A 46 -21.49 55.01 78.49
CA LYS A 46 -20.13 54.90 77.97
C LYS A 46 -19.29 53.95 78.83
N THR A 47 -19.39 54.05 80.15
CA THR A 47 -18.69 53.17 81.10
C THR A 47 -19.15 51.71 80.98
N GLU A 48 -20.46 51.48 80.88
CA GLU A 48 -21.01 50.13 80.71
C GLU A 48 -20.69 49.54 79.34
N LEU A 49 -20.64 50.35 78.27
CA LEU A 49 -20.17 49.92 76.95
C LEU A 49 -18.69 49.55 76.95
N GLU A 50 -17.83 50.28 77.65
CA GLU A 50 -16.42 49.88 77.81
C GLU A 50 -16.29 48.60 78.66
N LYS A 51 -17.09 48.42 79.71
CA LYS A 51 -17.14 47.15 80.47
C LYS A 51 -17.63 45.98 79.61
N ILE A 52 -18.62 46.20 78.75
CA ILE A 52 -19.10 45.19 77.78
C ILE A 52 -17.98 44.84 76.82
N LYS A 53 -17.28 45.84 76.27
CA LYS A 53 -16.14 45.64 75.37
C LYS A 53 -14.99 44.89 76.05
N GLU A 54 -14.62 45.26 77.27
CA GLU A 54 -13.62 44.56 78.08
C GLU A 54 -14.02 43.12 78.38
N LYS A 55 -15.32 42.85 78.61
CA LYS A 55 -15.82 41.49 78.86
C LYS A 55 -15.93 40.65 77.59
N ILE A 56 -16.28 41.23 76.44
CA ILE A 56 -16.45 40.51 75.17
C ILE A 56 -15.10 40.23 74.48
N SER A 57 -14.14 41.16 74.57
CA SER A 57 -12.86 41.04 73.84
C SER A 57 -12.15 39.69 74.08
N PRO A 58 -12.02 39.18 75.33
CA PRO A 58 -11.38 37.90 75.59
C PRO A 58 -12.09 36.71 74.92
N PHE A 59 -13.42 36.76 74.81
CA PHE A 59 -14.20 35.70 74.12
C PHE A 59 -14.01 35.76 72.60
N ALA A 60 -13.97 36.97 72.03
CA ALA A 60 -13.68 37.15 70.60
C ALA A 60 -12.26 36.66 70.26
N ASP A 61 -11.29 36.98 71.11
CA ASP A 61 -9.90 36.54 70.95
C ASP A 61 -9.74 35.02 71.09
N GLU A 62 -10.41 34.41 72.07
CA GLU A 62 -10.39 32.95 72.26
C GLU A 62 -11.11 32.22 71.12
N MET A 63 -12.26 32.71 70.65
CA MET A 63 -12.92 32.16 69.45
C MET A 63 -12.02 32.25 68.21
N HIS A 64 -11.38 33.40 67.98
CA HIS A 64 -10.44 33.55 66.87
C HIS A 64 -9.28 32.57 66.96
N LYS A 65 -8.75 32.35 68.16
CA LYS A 65 -7.66 31.41 68.43
C LYS A 65 -8.10 29.96 68.20
N GLN A 66 -9.26 29.55 68.70
CA GLN A 66 -9.80 28.21 68.47
C GLN A 66 -10.08 27.96 66.99
N LEU A 67 -10.69 28.93 66.29
CA LEU A 67 -10.93 28.83 64.85
C LEU A 67 -9.62 28.71 64.06
N SER A 68 -8.60 29.51 64.42
CA SER A 68 -7.27 29.43 63.80
C SER A 68 -6.60 28.07 64.03
N ASN A 69 -6.69 27.53 65.25
CA ASN A 69 -6.16 26.21 65.58
C ASN A 69 -6.88 25.10 64.81
N ASN A 70 -8.20 25.17 64.69
CA ASN A 70 -8.99 24.21 63.93
C ASN A 70 -8.64 24.22 62.44
N VAL A 71 -8.42 25.40 61.85
CA VAL A 71 -7.95 25.53 60.46
C VAL A 71 -6.57 24.89 60.29
N LYS A 72 -5.63 25.14 61.22
CA LYS A 72 -4.29 24.52 61.19
C LYS A 72 -4.35 23.00 61.34
N GLU A 73 -5.19 22.50 62.23
CA GLU A 73 -5.36 21.06 62.44
C GLU A 73 -6.01 20.39 61.23
N LEU A 74 -6.99 21.04 60.60
CA LEU A 74 -7.61 20.58 59.35
C LEU A 74 -6.57 20.55 58.21
N GLN A 75 -5.76 21.59 58.07
CA GLN A 75 -4.65 21.62 57.10
C GLN A 75 -3.66 20.49 57.34
N THR A 76 -3.28 20.24 58.61
CA THR A 76 -2.36 19.16 58.99
C THR A 76 -2.94 17.79 58.67
N LYS A 77 -4.24 17.59 58.91
CA LYS A 77 -4.93 16.32 58.60
C LYS A 77 -5.13 16.10 57.11
N LEU A 78 -5.33 17.16 56.32
CA LEU A 78 -5.54 17.08 54.87
C LEU A 78 -4.25 16.95 54.07
N ALA A 79 -3.14 17.50 54.57
CA ALA A 79 -1.82 17.44 53.93
C ALA A 79 -1.41 16.02 53.46
N PRO A 80 -1.46 14.96 54.30
CA PRO A 80 -1.07 13.61 53.86
C PRO A 80 -1.99 13.04 52.78
N TYR A 81 -3.29 13.39 52.77
CA TYR A 81 -4.21 12.95 51.71
C TYR A 81 -3.91 13.63 50.37
N ALA A 82 -3.53 14.92 50.39
CA ALA A 82 -3.13 15.63 49.18
C ALA A 82 -1.83 15.07 48.60
N GLU A 83 -0.85 14.75 49.46
CA GLU A 83 0.42 14.12 49.08
C GLU A 83 0.21 12.69 48.53
N GLU A 84 -0.63 11.88 49.17
CA GLU A 84 -1.01 10.55 48.68
C GLU A 84 -1.72 10.64 47.32
N PHE A 85 -2.65 11.58 47.16
CA PHE A 85 -3.34 11.80 45.90
C PHE A 85 -2.39 12.19 44.77
N GLN A 86 -1.46 13.13 45.03
CA GLN A 86 -0.44 13.54 44.07
C GLN A 86 0.46 12.36 43.69
N THR A 87 0.94 11.60 44.67
CA THR A 87 1.80 10.42 44.44
C THR A 87 1.09 9.38 43.57
N LYS A 88 -0.19 9.10 43.87
CA LYS A 88 -0.99 8.13 43.12
C LYS A 88 -1.28 8.61 41.70
N LEU A 89 -1.49 9.91 41.51
CA LEU A 89 -1.66 10.50 40.19
C LEU A 89 -0.38 10.38 39.36
N GLU A 90 0.78 10.64 39.94
CA GLU A 90 2.09 10.50 39.28
C GLU A 90 2.37 9.03 38.91
N GLN A 91 2.09 8.08 39.82
CA GLN A 91 2.20 6.65 39.55
C GLN A 91 1.30 6.21 38.40
N ASN A 92 0.01 6.56 38.44
CA ASN A 92 -0.94 6.21 37.38
C ASN A 92 -0.54 6.83 36.02
N ALA A 93 -0.07 8.07 36.01
CA ALA A 93 0.41 8.72 34.79
C ALA A 93 1.66 8.03 34.23
N GLN A 94 2.58 7.58 35.10
CA GLN A 94 3.75 6.82 34.71
C GLN A 94 3.38 5.45 34.14
N GLU A 95 2.46 4.71 34.77
CA GLU A 95 1.97 3.42 34.27
C GLU A 95 1.31 3.57 32.90
N LEU A 96 0.43 4.56 32.73
CA LEU A 96 -0.20 4.84 31.44
C LEU A 96 0.83 5.17 30.36
N ARG A 97 1.85 5.98 30.70
CA ARG A 97 2.94 6.32 29.77
C ARG A 97 3.73 5.08 29.36
N GLN A 98 4.05 4.20 30.31
CA GLN A 98 4.78 2.94 30.03
C GLN A 98 3.94 2.01 29.14
N GLN A 99 2.64 1.90 29.40
CA GLN A 99 1.73 1.10 28.58
C GLN A 99 1.65 1.63 27.15
N LEU A 100 1.44 2.94 26.96
CA LEU A 100 1.39 3.55 25.64
C LEU A 100 2.71 3.39 24.87
N GLN A 101 3.85 3.49 25.56
CA GLN A 101 5.16 3.24 24.95
C GLN A 101 5.33 1.78 24.50
N SER A 102 4.85 0.83 25.28
CA SER A 102 4.88 -0.60 24.90
C SER A 102 4.01 -0.87 23.69
N GLU A 103 2.75 -0.40 23.72
CA GLU A 103 1.80 -0.55 22.61
C GLU A 103 2.32 0.09 21.31
N THR A 104 2.98 1.25 21.41
CA THR A 104 3.58 1.92 20.25
C THR A 104 4.73 1.10 19.66
N LYS A 105 5.61 0.53 20.51
CA LYS A 105 6.71 -0.33 20.04
C LYS A 105 6.20 -1.61 19.39
N ASP A 106 5.16 -2.22 19.94
CA ASP A 106 4.53 -3.42 19.38
C ASP A 106 3.88 -3.10 18.02
N LEU A 107 3.24 -1.93 17.90
CA LEU A 107 2.69 -1.46 16.62
C LEU A 107 3.78 -1.22 15.57
N GLU A 108 4.88 -0.55 15.94
CA GLU A 108 6.04 -0.33 15.07
C GLU A 108 6.64 -1.65 14.57
N ALA A 109 6.81 -2.63 15.49
CA ALA A 109 7.34 -3.95 15.14
C ALA A 109 6.41 -4.69 14.16
N ARG A 110 5.09 -4.63 14.35
CA ARG A 110 4.10 -5.25 13.46
C ARG A 110 4.05 -4.58 12.09
N ILE A 111 4.12 -3.25 12.02
CA ILE A 111 4.19 -2.50 10.75
C ILE A 111 5.44 -2.93 9.98
N LYS A 112 6.58 -3.05 10.66
CA LYS A 112 7.83 -3.52 10.05
C LYS A 112 7.73 -4.95 9.54
N GLU A 113 7.21 -5.88 10.34
CA GLU A 113 7.02 -7.28 9.92
C GLU A 113 6.11 -7.39 8.68
N ASN A 114 5.02 -6.63 8.65
CA ASN A 114 4.12 -6.59 7.50
C ASN A 114 4.80 -5.99 6.25
N ALA A 115 5.61 -4.94 6.40
CA ALA A 115 6.39 -4.35 5.31
C ALA A 115 7.42 -5.34 4.74
N ASP A 116 8.14 -6.04 5.62
CA ASP A 116 9.11 -7.06 5.23
C ASP A 116 8.42 -8.23 4.49
N HIS A 117 7.24 -8.66 4.97
CA HIS A 117 6.44 -9.69 4.31
C HIS A 117 5.95 -9.25 2.92
N ILE A 118 5.42 -8.03 2.80
CA ILE A 118 5.00 -7.46 1.51
C ILE A 118 6.17 -7.43 0.52
N GLN A 119 7.33 -6.95 0.97
CA GLN A 119 8.54 -6.90 0.15
C GLN A 119 8.98 -8.30 -0.31
N ALA A 120 8.91 -9.31 0.57
CA ALA A 120 9.26 -10.68 0.24
C ALA A 120 8.30 -11.27 -0.80
N SER A 121 6.98 -11.17 -0.60
CA SER A 121 5.97 -11.65 -1.55
C SER A 121 6.12 -11.01 -2.93
N LEU A 122 6.40 -9.71 -2.98
CA LEU A 122 6.67 -9.02 -4.24
C LEU A 122 7.96 -9.44 -4.93
N THR A 123 8.99 -9.72 -4.15
CA THR A 123 10.25 -10.21 -4.71
C THR A 123 10.02 -11.55 -5.40
N THR A 124 9.29 -12.47 -4.75
CA THR A 124 8.89 -13.75 -5.35
C THR A 124 8.05 -13.53 -6.60
N TYR A 125 7.01 -12.70 -6.53
CA TYR A 125 6.13 -12.42 -7.67
C TYR A 125 6.86 -11.80 -8.86
N THR A 126 7.77 -10.84 -8.62
CA THR A 126 8.58 -10.24 -9.70
C THR A 126 9.57 -11.22 -10.32
N GLN A 127 10.10 -12.17 -9.54
CA GLN A 127 10.91 -13.26 -10.06
C GLN A 127 10.09 -14.23 -10.90
N GLU A 128 8.91 -14.64 -10.43
CA GLU A 128 7.99 -15.50 -11.19
C GLU A 128 7.58 -14.84 -12.52
N PHE A 129 7.31 -13.53 -12.50
CA PHE A 129 7.02 -12.79 -13.72
C PHE A 129 8.21 -12.76 -14.69
N GLN A 130 9.45 -12.57 -14.20
CA GLN A 130 10.65 -12.65 -15.03
C GLN A 130 10.86 -14.04 -15.63
N VAL A 131 10.60 -15.10 -14.85
CA VAL A 131 10.65 -16.49 -15.34
C VAL A 131 9.61 -16.71 -16.44
N LYS A 132 8.37 -16.23 -16.25
CA LYS A 132 7.31 -16.34 -17.27
C LYS A 132 7.66 -15.60 -18.56
N ILE A 133 8.29 -14.42 -18.48
CA ILE A 133 8.84 -13.74 -19.66
C ILE A 133 9.86 -14.65 -20.35
N ASP A 134 10.84 -15.19 -19.63
CA ASP A 134 11.87 -16.04 -20.21
C ASP A 134 11.31 -17.32 -20.86
N GLU A 135 10.33 -17.95 -20.22
CA GLU A 135 9.63 -19.13 -20.75
C GLU A 135 8.90 -18.82 -22.05
N ASN A 136 8.12 -17.74 -22.09
CA ASN A 136 7.42 -17.32 -23.31
C ASN A 136 8.42 -16.95 -24.43
N MET A 137 9.54 -16.28 -24.11
CA MET A 137 10.59 -15.99 -25.12
C MET A 137 11.24 -17.25 -25.67
N ASP A 138 11.51 -18.24 -24.82
CA ASP A 138 12.07 -19.51 -25.25
C ASP A 138 11.07 -20.32 -26.09
N GLN A 139 9.78 -20.26 -25.76
CA GLN A 139 8.70 -20.83 -26.58
C GLN A 139 8.63 -20.19 -27.96
N LEU A 140 8.61 -18.85 -28.04
CA LEU A 140 8.67 -18.11 -29.30
C LEU A 140 9.88 -18.53 -30.14
N ARG A 141 11.07 -18.55 -29.53
CA ARG A 141 12.30 -18.97 -30.19
C ARG A 141 12.22 -20.41 -30.70
N LYS A 142 11.67 -21.33 -29.91
CA LYS A 142 11.51 -22.74 -30.29
C LYS A 142 10.50 -22.96 -31.42
N GLN A 143 9.55 -22.05 -31.62
CA GLN A 143 8.59 -22.11 -32.71
C GLN A 143 9.15 -21.55 -34.04
N VAL A 144 10.07 -20.58 -33.99
CA VAL A 144 10.69 -19.97 -35.19
C VAL A 144 11.42 -21.01 -36.06
N ASN A 145 12.28 -21.83 -35.46
CA ASN A 145 13.14 -22.74 -36.23
C ASN A 145 12.34 -23.84 -36.99
N PRO A 146 11.39 -24.57 -36.36
CA PRO A 146 10.60 -25.57 -37.08
C PRO A 146 9.81 -25.00 -38.25
N ILE A 147 9.31 -23.78 -38.13
CA ILE A 147 8.49 -23.13 -39.16
C ILE A 147 9.37 -22.71 -40.34
N THR A 148 10.53 -22.12 -40.08
CA THR A 148 11.49 -21.74 -41.12
C THR A 148 12.08 -22.95 -41.83
N GLU A 149 12.38 -24.04 -41.11
CA GLU A 149 12.77 -25.33 -41.71
C GLU A 149 11.65 -25.89 -42.61
N LYS A 150 10.41 -25.91 -42.15
CA LYS A 150 9.27 -26.40 -42.94
C LYS A 150 9.03 -25.56 -44.20
N VAL A 151 9.34 -24.26 -44.16
CA VAL A 151 9.31 -23.37 -45.33
C VAL A 151 10.45 -23.71 -46.30
N ARG A 152 11.68 -23.92 -45.80
CA ARG A 152 12.83 -24.37 -46.60
C ARG A 152 12.53 -25.69 -47.32
N GLU A 153 12.02 -26.68 -46.60
CA GLU A 153 11.63 -27.98 -47.16
C GLU A 153 10.58 -27.85 -48.26
N ASN A 154 9.58 -26.97 -48.08
CA ASN A 154 8.57 -26.76 -49.11
C ASN A 154 9.16 -26.06 -50.36
N ILE A 155 10.01 -25.04 -50.16
CA ILE A 155 10.75 -24.41 -51.27
C ILE A 155 11.49 -25.47 -52.08
N ASP A 156 12.22 -26.37 -51.42
CA ASP A 156 12.98 -27.44 -52.09
C ASP A 156 12.09 -28.39 -52.89
N GLN A 157 10.97 -28.81 -52.31
CA GLN A 157 10.01 -29.70 -52.95
C GLN A 157 9.39 -29.04 -54.19
N GLN A 158 8.90 -27.81 -54.06
CA GLN A 158 8.25 -27.08 -55.15
C GLN A 158 9.23 -26.76 -56.28
N LEU A 159 10.47 -26.37 -55.96
CA LEU A 159 11.50 -26.11 -56.97
C LEU A 159 11.93 -27.38 -57.70
N LYS A 160 11.93 -28.54 -57.03
CA LYS A 160 12.20 -29.83 -57.65
C LYS A 160 11.07 -30.25 -58.60
N GLU A 161 9.82 -30.05 -58.20
CA GLU A 161 8.68 -30.33 -59.07
C GLU A 161 8.61 -29.38 -60.27
N LEU A 162 8.93 -28.10 -60.04
CA LEU A 162 9.10 -27.08 -61.05
C LEU A 162 10.16 -27.47 -62.10
N TYR A 163 11.34 -27.92 -61.65
CA TYR A 163 12.37 -28.40 -62.57
C TYR A 163 11.87 -29.56 -63.43
N LYS A 164 11.16 -30.53 -62.84
CA LYS A 164 10.60 -31.67 -63.57
C LYS A 164 9.53 -31.25 -64.58
N SER A 165 8.66 -30.30 -64.24
CA SER A 165 7.59 -29.84 -65.12
C SER A 165 8.12 -29.04 -66.31
N LEU A 166 9.24 -28.33 -66.15
CA LEU A 166 9.88 -27.54 -67.20
C LEU A 166 10.86 -28.34 -68.07
N THR A 167 11.41 -29.45 -67.56
CA THR A 167 12.40 -30.27 -68.29
C THR A 167 11.96 -30.68 -69.72
N PRO A 168 10.70 -31.11 -69.97
CA PRO A 168 10.24 -31.47 -71.32
C PRO A 168 10.25 -30.32 -72.33
N TYR A 169 10.15 -29.07 -71.86
CA TYR A 169 10.04 -27.87 -72.69
C TYR A 169 11.38 -27.15 -72.87
N ALA A 170 12.40 -27.57 -72.14
CA ALA A 170 13.71 -26.91 -72.05
C ALA A 170 14.86 -27.80 -72.53
N GLN A 171 14.60 -28.77 -73.44
CA GLN A 171 15.59 -29.77 -73.88
C GLN A 171 16.92 -29.15 -74.36
N ASP A 172 16.86 -28.04 -75.10
CA ASP A 172 18.06 -27.35 -75.63
C ASP A 172 18.70 -26.35 -74.63
N VAL A 173 18.07 -26.13 -73.47
CA VAL A 173 18.47 -25.11 -72.47
C VAL A 173 18.47 -25.66 -71.02
N GLN A 174 18.58 -26.98 -70.84
CA GLN A 174 18.49 -27.64 -69.53
C GLN A 174 19.52 -27.12 -68.51
N ASP A 175 20.75 -26.85 -68.94
CA ASP A 175 21.79 -26.33 -68.06
C ASP A 175 21.48 -24.92 -67.56
N GLU A 176 20.90 -24.08 -68.42
CA GLU A 176 20.48 -22.73 -68.04
C GLU A 176 19.25 -22.78 -67.13
N LEU A 177 18.27 -23.63 -67.43
CA LEU A 177 17.11 -23.89 -66.56
C LEU A 177 17.57 -24.32 -65.15
N ARG A 178 18.49 -25.28 -65.07
CA ARG A 178 19.05 -25.77 -63.80
C ARG A 178 19.71 -24.63 -63.02
N LYS A 179 20.56 -23.82 -63.67
CA LYS A 179 21.21 -22.66 -63.03
C LYS A 179 20.20 -21.63 -62.52
N GLN A 180 19.14 -21.35 -63.29
CA GLN A 180 18.10 -20.41 -62.89
C GLN A 180 17.32 -20.91 -61.66
N ILE A 181 16.96 -22.20 -61.62
CA ILE A 181 16.27 -22.80 -60.46
C ILE A 181 17.19 -22.86 -59.23
N GLN A 182 18.47 -23.20 -59.38
CA GLN A 182 19.43 -23.17 -58.26
C GLN A 182 19.63 -21.74 -57.71
N ASN A 183 19.74 -20.74 -58.59
CA ASN A 183 19.77 -19.35 -58.17
C ASN A 183 18.45 -18.93 -57.49
N MET A 184 17.32 -19.50 -57.91
CA MET A 184 16.03 -19.27 -57.26
C MET A 184 16.04 -19.81 -55.83
N GLU A 185 16.37 -21.09 -55.67
CA GLU A 185 16.51 -21.76 -54.38
C GLU A 185 17.40 -20.97 -53.42
N PHE A 186 18.61 -20.59 -53.87
CA PHE A 186 19.56 -19.86 -53.03
C PHE A 186 19.00 -18.54 -52.49
N GLN A 187 18.36 -17.73 -53.34
CA GLN A 187 17.80 -16.45 -52.89
C GLN A 187 16.56 -16.65 -52.01
N MET A 188 15.72 -17.65 -52.31
CA MET A 188 14.54 -17.95 -51.49
C MET A 188 14.95 -18.39 -50.09
N ARG A 189 15.94 -19.29 -49.97
CA ARG A 189 16.52 -19.70 -48.68
C ARG A 189 17.10 -18.51 -47.92
N LYS A 190 17.85 -17.64 -48.60
CA LYS A 190 18.41 -16.43 -47.99
C LYS A 190 17.31 -15.53 -47.38
N ASN A 191 16.17 -15.38 -48.05
CA ASN A 191 15.07 -14.58 -47.51
C ASN A 191 14.42 -15.25 -46.29
N VAL A 192 14.32 -16.59 -46.26
CA VAL A 192 13.87 -17.33 -45.08
C VAL A 192 14.85 -17.14 -43.92
N ASP A 193 16.16 -17.20 -44.17
CA ASP A 193 17.20 -16.96 -43.16
C ASP A 193 17.10 -15.52 -42.60
N GLN A 194 16.82 -14.53 -43.45
CA GLN A 194 16.61 -13.14 -43.02
C GLN A 194 15.37 -13.00 -42.13
N LEU A 195 14.26 -13.65 -42.50
CA LEU A 195 13.05 -13.67 -41.70
C LEU A 195 13.28 -14.37 -40.35
N GLU A 196 14.00 -15.49 -40.33
CA GLU A 196 14.39 -16.20 -39.10
C GLU A 196 15.17 -15.29 -38.16
N ASN A 197 16.24 -14.66 -38.66
CA ASN A 197 17.07 -13.76 -37.88
C ASN A 197 16.25 -12.59 -37.34
N ARG A 198 15.38 -12.00 -38.18
CA ARG A 198 14.53 -10.87 -37.76
C ARG A 198 13.53 -11.26 -36.69
N ALA A 199 12.93 -12.44 -36.80
CA ALA A 199 12.02 -12.97 -35.77
C ALA A 199 12.76 -13.18 -34.44
N LEU A 200 13.97 -13.76 -34.48
CA LEU A 200 14.79 -13.97 -33.28
C LEU A 200 15.22 -12.66 -32.63
N GLU A 201 15.63 -11.65 -33.43
CA GLU A 201 15.93 -10.30 -32.94
C GLU A 201 14.72 -9.69 -32.22
N LEU A 202 13.54 -9.73 -32.85
CA LEU A 202 12.32 -9.17 -32.26
C LEU A 202 11.90 -9.89 -30.96
N THR A 203 12.17 -11.20 -30.84
CA THR A 203 11.98 -11.93 -29.58
C THR A 203 12.91 -11.41 -28.49
N VAL A 204 14.17 -11.13 -28.80
CA VAL A 204 15.12 -10.52 -27.85
C VAL A 204 14.68 -9.11 -27.47
N ASP A 205 14.32 -8.27 -28.45
CA ASP A 205 13.85 -6.90 -28.22
C ASP A 205 12.60 -6.88 -27.32
N LEU A 206 11.65 -7.81 -27.54
CA LEU A 206 10.45 -7.93 -26.71
C LEU A 206 10.82 -8.27 -25.27
N ARG A 207 11.75 -9.22 -25.05
CA ARG A 207 12.26 -9.56 -23.71
C ARG A 207 12.81 -8.34 -23.00
N GLU A 208 13.69 -7.59 -23.66
CA GLU A 208 14.33 -6.40 -23.09
C GLU A 208 13.32 -5.29 -22.73
N GLN A 209 12.24 -5.18 -23.51
CA GLN A 209 11.16 -4.22 -23.24
C GLN A 209 10.24 -4.63 -22.08
N LEU A 210 10.08 -5.93 -21.82
CA LEU A 210 9.20 -6.43 -20.76
C LEU A 210 9.88 -6.52 -19.38
N TYR A 211 11.18 -6.82 -19.34
CA TYR A 211 11.95 -6.94 -18.10
C TYR A 211 11.86 -5.75 -17.12
N PRO A 212 11.85 -4.48 -17.59
CA PRO A 212 11.75 -3.32 -16.71
C PRO A 212 10.49 -3.29 -15.84
N TYR A 213 9.37 -3.86 -16.29
CA TYR A 213 8.11 -3.84 -15.54
C TYR A 213 8.22 -4.58 -14.19
N ALA A 214 8.94 -5.69 -14.14
CA ALA A 214 9.21 -6.42 -12.89
C ALA A 214 9.97 -5.56 -11.88
N ASN A 215 10.99 -4.82 -12.35
CA ASN A 215 11.81 -3.96 -11.50
C ASN A 215 11.04 -2.74 -10.99
N GLU A 216 10.23 -2.14 -11.84
CA GLU A 216 9.41 -0.99 -11.51
C GLU A 216 8.31 -1.35 -10.49
N LEU A 217 7.68 -2.53 -10.62
CA LEU A 217 6.75 -3.07 -9.63
C LEU A 217 7.39 -3.16 -8.23
N ARG A 218 8.62 -3.67 -8.15
CA ARG A 218 9.41 -3.73 -6.90
C ARG A 218 9.73 -2.34 -6.35
N ASN A 219 10.13 -1.41 -7.21
CA ASN A 219 10.51 -0.05 -6.80
C ASN A 219 9.33 0.75 -6.25
N ARG A 220 8.14 0.61 -6.84
CA ARG A 220 6.92 1.31 -6.41
C ARG A 220 6.53 0.96 -4.98
N VAL A 221 6.63 -0.31 -4.61
CA VAL A 221 6.31 -0.72 -3.24
C VAL A 221 7.34 -0.26 -2.23
N LYS A 222 8.61 -0.24 -2.61
CA LYS A 222 9.65 0.34 -1.76
C LYS A 222 9.43 1.85 -1.52
N GLY A 223 8.83 2.56 -2.49
CA GLY A 223 8.56 3.99 -2.42
C GLY A 223 7.35 4.39 -1.57
N ASP A 224 6.26 3.62 -1.61
CA ASP A 224 5.03 3.92 -0.84
C ASP A 224 4.43 2.65 -0.21
N MET A 225 5.06 2.21 0.89
CA MET A 225 4.62 1.05 1.66
C MET A 225 3.29 1.30 2.41
N THR A 226 2.88 2.56 2.56
CA THR A 226 1.63 2.94 3.22
C THR A 226 0.40 2.80 2.33
N ASN A 227 0.57 2.97 1.01
CA ASN A 227 -0.53 2.91 0.03
C ASN A 227 -0.30 1.85 -1.05
N VAL A 228 0.42 0.76 -0.73
CA VAL A 228 0.83 -0.28 -1.67
C VAL A 228 -0.30 -0.72 -2.62
N LYS A 229 -1.49 -0.96 -2.08
CA LYS A 229 -2.66 -1.36 -2.88
C LYS A 229 -3.03 -0.32 -3.94
N GLN A 230 -3.11 0.96 -3.54
CA GLN A 230 -3.50 2.07 -4.42
C GLN A 230 -2.44 2.36 -5.49
N VAL A 231 -1.17 2.04 -5.22
CA VAL A 231 -0.07 2.24 -6.18
C VAL A 231 0.06 1.04 -7.13
N LEU A 232 -0.14 -0.18 -6.63
CA LEU A 232 0.06 -1.40 -7.42
C LEU A 232 -1.08 -1.75 -8.36
N GLU A 233 -2.34 -1.66 -7.91
CA GLU A 233 -3.50 -2.00 -8.76
C GLU A 233 -3.52 -1.25 -10.12
N PRO A 234 -3.41 0.09 -10.15
CA PRO A 234 -3.38 0.80 -11.42
C PRO A 234 -2.11 0.52 -12.23
N TYR A 235 -0.99 0.25 -11.55
CA TYR A 235 0.26 -0.05 -12.21
C TYR A 235 0.25 -1.43 -12.89
N VAL A 236 -0.26 -2.46 -12.23
CA VAL A 236 -0.42 -3.80 -12.81
C VAL A 236 -1.38 -3.76 -14.00
N THR A 237 -2.47 -3.00 -13.89
CA THR A 237 -3.40 -2.78 -15.02
C THR A 237 -2.70 -2.13 -16.21
N GLN A 238 -1.95 -1.04 -15.97
CA GLN A 238 -1.17 -0.37 -17.01
C GLN A 238 -0.09 -1.28 -17.59
N MET A 239 0.62 -2.03 -16.76
CA MET A 239 1.64 -2.99 -17.17
C MET A 239 1.05 -4.05 -18.10
N ASN A 240 -0.10 -4.64 -17.77
CA ASN A 240 -0.78 -5.61 -18.62
C ASN A 240 -1.16 -5.00 -19.98
N GLN A 241 -1.71 -3.78 -19.99
CA GLN A 241 -1.99 -3.07 -21.26
C GLN A 241 -0.72 -2.86 -22.09
N GLN A 242 0.38 -2.45 -21.45
CA GLN A 242 1.65 -2.25 -22.15
C GLN A 242 2.25 -3.57 -22.68
N ILE A 243 2.11 -4.67 -21.94
CA ILE A 243 2.50 -6.00 -22.42
C ILE A 243 1.72 -6.34 -23.70
N ASP A 244 0.40 -6.14 -23.71
CA ASP A 244 -0.45 -6.37 -24.87
C ASP A 244 -0.05 -5.50 -26.08
N GLU A 245 0.27 -4.22 -25.82
CA GLU A 245 0.77 -3.29 -26.84
C GLU A 245 2.09 -3.76 -27.44
N LYS A 246 3.05 -4.23 -26.62
CA LYS A 246 4.34 -4.73 -27.09
C LYS A 246 4.25 -6.04 -27.86
N ILE A 247 3.37 -6.95 -27.43
CA ILE A 247 3.06 -8.17 -28.17
C ILE A 247 2.41 -7.83 -29.53
N THR A 248 1.55 -6.81 -29.57
CA THR A 248 0.94 -6.34 -30.82
C THR A 248 1.99 -5.72 -31.75
N GLU A 249 2.88 -4.88 -31.22
CA GLU A 249 3.98 -4.28 -31.96
C GLU A 249 4.91 -5.34 -32.58
N PHE A 250 5.25 -6.39 -31.83
CA PHE A 250 5.98 -7.55 -32.33
C PHE A 250 5.31 -8.15 -33.59
N LYS A 251 4.00 -8.43 -33.53
CA LYS A 251 3.24 -9.00 -34.66
C LYS A 251 3.19 -8.06 -35.85
N THR A 252 2.89 -6.79 -35.61
CA THR A 252 2.80 -5.78 -36.66
C THR A 252 4.13 -5.55 -37.35
N THR A 253 5.25 -5.68 -36.62
CA THR A 253 6.60 -5.54 -37.18
C THR A 253 7.00 -6.76 -38.00
N LEU A 254 6.62 -7.96 -37.59
CA LEU A 254 6.97 -9.19 -38.33
C LEU A 254 6.12 -9.39 -39.59
N THR A 255 4.86 -8.97 -39.58
CA THR A 255 3.94 -9.10 -40.72
C THR A 255 4.50 -8.62 -42.07
N PRO A 256 5.06 -7.39 -42.21
CA PRO A 256 5.59 -6.94 -43.48
C PRO A 256 6.82 -7.73 -43.97
N GLU A 257 7.60 -8.34 -43.07
CA GLU A 257 8.74 -9.20 -43.45
C GLU A 257 8.27 -10.49 -44.12
N VAL A 258 7.15 -11.03 -43.64
CA VAL A 258 6.48 -12.20 -44.24
C VAL A 258 5.89 -11.85 -45.60
N GLU A 259 5.27 -10.68 -45.72
CA GLU A 259 4.80 -10.18 -47.02
C GLU A 259 5.95 -9.93 -47.99
N ALA A 260 7.10 -9.43 -47.50
CA ALA A 260 8.28 -9.20 -48.31
C ALA A 260 8.85 -10.53 -48.85
N LEU A 261 8.93 -11.56 -48.00
CA LEU A 261 9.28 -12.93 -48.42
C LEU A 261 8.32 -13.41 -49.53
N ASN A 262 7.01 -13.32 -49.32
CA ASN A 262 6.01 -13.73 -50.30
C ASN A 262 6.13 -12.96 -51.62
N LYS A 263 6.26 -11.62 -51.57
CA LYS A 263 6.45 -10.79 -52.78
C LYS A 263 7.74 -11.16 -53.51
N ALA A 264 8.81 -11.47 -52.79
CA ALA A 264 10.07 -11.92 -53.38
C ALA A 264 9.93 -13.30 -54.06
N LEU A 265 9.17 -14.23 -53.46
CA LEU A 265 8.85 -15.53 -54.08
C LEU A 265 8.13 -15.33 -55.42
N VAL A 266 7.03 -14.55 -55.42
CA VAL A 266 6.21 -14.27 -56.61
C VAL A 266 7.02 -13.59 -57.70
N ALA A 267 7.77 -12.53 -57.36
CA ALA A 267 8.56 -11.78 -58.34
C ALA A 267 9.61 -12.66 -59.05
N ARG A 268 10.14 -13.66 -58.34
CA ARG A 268 11.18 -14.54 -58.87
C ARG A 268 10.62 -15.58 -59.83
N VAL A 269 9.45 -16.11 -59.52
CA VAL A 269 8.70 -16.98 -60.42
C VAL A 269 8.30 -16.21 -61.68
N GLU A 270 7.74 -15.01 -61.54
CA GLU A 270 7.33 -14.20 -62.69
C GLU A 270 8.50 -13.85 -63.60
N ASN A 271 9.68 -13.58 -63.02
CA ASN A 271 10.91 -13.42 -63.80
C ASN A 271 11.26 -14.68 -64.60
N MET A 272 11.12 -15.86 -63.99
CA MET A 272 11.35 -17.15 -64.66
C MET A 272 10.34 -17.39 -65.79
N LYS A 273 9.04 -17.15 -65.54
CA LYS A 273 7.98 -17.22 -66.55
C LYS A 273 8.29 -16.35 -67.76
N LYS A 274 8.66 -15.08 -67.53
CA LYS A 274 9.04 -14.15 -68.60
C LYS A 274 10.22 -14.64 -69.44
N LYS A 275 11.20 -15.31 -68.82
CA LYS A 275 12.36 -15.88 -69.53
C LYS A 275 12.01 -17.14 -70.32
N LEU A 276 10.97 -17.87 -69.94
CA LEU A 276 10.57 -19.15 -70.56
C LEU A 276 9.46 -19.01 -71.63
N GLY A 277 8.77 -17.87 -71.73
CA GLY A 277 7.74 -17.63 -72.76
C GLY A 277 6.37 -18.26 -72.42
N GLU A 278 5.57 -18.61 -73.44
CA GLU A 278 4.16 -19.06 -73.32
C GLU A 278 3.96 -20.48 -72.75
N TYR A 279 5.01 -21.20 -72.37
CA TYR A 279 4.99 -22.64 -72.05
C TYR A 279 4.43 -23.04 -70.67
N THR A 280 3.49 -22.31 -70.05
CA THR A 280 3.36 -22.43 -68.58
C THR A 280 1.96 -22.22 -67.98
N VAL A 281 1.07 -23.20 -68.09
CA VAL A 281 -0.12 -23.30 -67.20
C VAL A 281 0.27 -23.95 -65.86
N THR A 282 1.10 -24.99 -65.89
CA THR A 282 1.56 -25.75 -64.70
C THR A 282 2.46 -24.96 -63.75
N LEU A 283 3.11 -23.88 -64.21
CA LEU A 283 3.93 -23.03 -63.34
C LEU A 283 3.10 -22.21 -62.36
N GLN A 284 1.90 -21.80 -62.78
CA GLN A 284 1.08 -20.90 -62.00
C GLN A 284 0.52 -21.62 -60.77
N ASP A 285 0.03 -22.85 -60.95
CA ASP A 285 -0.57 -23.65 -59.88
C ASP A 285 0.45 -24.01 -58.78
N GLN A 286 1.68 -24.41 -59.14
CA GLN A 286 2.72 -24.79 -58.18
C GLN A 286 3.18 -23.59 -57.33
N VAL A 287 3.15 -22.40 -57.92
CA VAL A 287 3.63 -21.18 -57.27
C VAL A 287 2.55 -20.61 -56.37
N GLU A 288 1.29 -20.62 -56.81
CA GLU A 288 0.16 -20.24 -55.98
C GLU A 288 0.06 -21.16 -54.76
N TYR A 289 0.35 -22.46 -54.92
CA TYR A 289 0.44 -23.40 -53.80
C TYR A 289 1.58 -23.05 -52.84
N LEU A 290 2.80 -22.82 -53.34
CA LEU A 290 3.94 -22.43 -52.50
C LEU A 290 3.68 -21.14 -51.74
N GLU A 291 3.16 -20.11 -52.42
CA GLU A 291 2.83 -18.83 -51.81
C GLU A 291 1.81 -18.99 -50.69
N LYS A 292 0.72 -19.73 -50.96
CA LYS A 292 -0.33 -19.96 -49.98
C LYS A 292 0.19 -20.73 -48.77
N ASP A 293 0.94 -21.81 -48.98
CA ASP A 293 1.44 -22.64 -47.88
C ASP A 293 2.45 -21.87 -47.00
N VAL A 294 3.36 -21.10 -47.60
CA VAL A 294 4.31 -20.26 -46.85
C VAL A 294 3.57 -19.20 -46.04
N ARG A 295 2.60 -18.52 -46.67
CA ARG A 295 1.76 -17.51 -46.01
C ARG A 295 0.98 -18.11 -44.84
N ASP A 296 0.30 -19.24 -45.03
CA ASP A 296 -0.53 -19.87 -44.01
C ASP A 296 0.30 -20.33 -42.81
N LYS A 297 1.46 -20.98 -43.04
CA LYS A 297 2.34 -21.44 -41.96
C LYS A 297 2.89 -20.29 -41.12
N ILE A 298 3.29 -19.19 -41.75
CA ILE A 298 3.85 -18.04 -41.02
C ILE A 298 2.74 -17.22 -40.33
N HIS A 299 1.54 -17.14 -40.91
CA HIS A 299 0.39 -16.55 -40.19
C HIS A 299 0.01 -17.35 -38.94
N VAL A 300 0.05 -18.68 -39.00
CA VAL A 300 -0.15 -19.52 -37.82
C VAL A 300 0.88 -19.18 -36.74
N PHE A 301 2.17 -19.08 -37.09
CA PHE A 301 3.22 -18.65 -36.15
C PHE A 301 2.90 -17.32 -35.46
N ILE A 302 2.60 -16.26 -36.24
CA ILE A 302 2.33 -14.92 -35.73
C ILE A 302 1.12 -14.93 -34.77
N ASN A 303 0.11 -15.75 -35.07
CA ASN A 303 -1.10 -15.86 -34.26
C ASN A 303 -0.93 -16.81 -33.05
N GLU A 304 -0.06 -17.81 -33.12
CA GLU A 304 0.24 -18.67 -31.97
C GLU A 304 1.09 -17.92 -30.94
N ALA A 305 2.09 -17.15 -31.39
CA ALA A 305 2.85 -16.20 -30.58
C ALA A 305 1.95 -15.19 -29.83
N ALA A 306 0.78 -14.88 -30.39
CA ALA A 306 -0.23 -13.98 -29.83
C ALA A 306 -1.12 -14.60 -28.76
N SER A 307 -1.21 -15.93 -28.74
CA SER A 307 -2.29 -16.66 -28.07
C SER A 307 -1.94 -17.14 -26.67
N GLU A 308 -0.66 -17.06 -26.30
CA GLU A 308 -0.20 -17.41 -24.95
C GLU A 308 -0.77 -16.45 -23.91
N ASP A 309 -0.99 -16.94 -22.70
CA ASP A 309 -1.51 -16.12 -21.60
C ASP A 309 -0.37 -15.28 -21.00
N TRP A 310 -0.14 -14.10 -21.58
CA TRP A 310 0.83 -13.11 -21.09
C TRP A 310 0.31 -12.32 -19.90
N ALA A 311 -0.97 -12.48 -19.53
CA ALA A 311 -1.55 -11.77 -18.42
C ALA A 311 -0.80 -12.15 -17.14
N VAL A 312 -0.39 -11.13 -16.40
CA VAL A 312 0.07 -11.32 -15.04
C VAL A 312 -1.16 -11.30 -14.17
N GLN A 313 -1.49 -12.45 -13.58
CA GLN A 313 -2.63 -12.54 -12.66
C GLN A 313 -2.43 -11.58 -11.50
N GLU A 314 -3.49 -10.88 -11.11
CA GLU A 314 -3.45 -10.10 -9.88
C GLU A 314 -2.97 -11.02 -8.76
N PRO A 315 -2.07 -10.54 -7.89
CA PRO A 315 -1.61 -11.36 -6.80
C PRO A 315 -2.75 -11.42 -5.77
N GLU A 316 -3.72 -12.32 -5.95
CA GLU A 316 -4.97 -12.34 -5.18
C GLU A 316 -4.82 -13.01 -3.80
N ALA A 317 -3.76 -13.82 -3.58
CA ALA A 317 -3.76 -14.79 -2.47
C ALA A 317 -2.86 -14.48 -1.26
N GLN A 318 -1.85 -13.59 -1.37
CA GLN A 318 -0.81 -13.46 -0.32
C GLN A 318 -0.76 -12.11 0.40
N TRP A 319 -1.59 -11.14 0.01
CA TRP A 319 -1.59 -9.78 0.58
C TRP A 319 -2.53 -9.64 1.78
N GLN A 320 -2.68 -10.67 2.58
CA GLN A 320 -3.41 -10.50 3.82
C GLN A 320 -2.43 -9.96 4.86
N PRO A 321 -2.43 -8.63 5.16
CA PRO A 321 -1.72 -8.14 6.33
C PRO A 321 -2.24 -8.94 7.52
N LYS A 322 -1.33 -9.43 8.39
CA LYS A 322 -1.75 -10.07 9.63
C LYS A 322 -2.63 -9.06 10.37
N THR A 323 -3.94 -9.32 10.38
CA THR A 323 -4.91 -8.36 10.92
C THR A 323 -4.74 -8.28 12.43
N ALA A 324 -5.00 -7.10 12.98
CA ALA A 324 -4.77 -6.76 14.39
C ALA A 324 -5.63 -7.55 15.40
N THR A 325 -6.41 -8.54 14.98
CA THR A 325 -7.41 -9.25 15.81
C THR A 325 -6.85 -10.40 16.64
N GLY A 326 -5.54 -10.62 16.64
CA GLY A 326 -4.86 -11.59 17.50
C GLY A 326 -4.42 -11.03 18.85
N SER A 327 -5.34 -10.68 19.75
CA SER A 327 -5.27 -10.87 21.22
C SER A 327 -6.03 -9.83 22.04
N GLN A 328 -6.95 -10.38 22.83
CA GLN A 328 -7.41 -9.91 24.14
C GLN A 328 -8.19 -8.59 24.22
N ARG A 329 -9.51 -8.77 24.20
CA ARG A 329 -10.51 -7.94 24.90
C ARG A 329 -9.89 -7.16 26.07
N ILE A 330 -9.76 -5.86 25.90
CA ILE A 330 -9.64 -4.90 26.99
C ILE A 330 -10.90 -5.07 27.87
N LYS A 331 -10.77 -5.77 29.00
CA LYS A 331 -11.78 -5.76 30.07
C LYS A 331 -11.70 -4.41 30.80
N LEU A 332 -12.27 -3.37 30.21
CA LEU A 332 -12.66 -2.18 30.95
C LEU A 332 -14.01 -2.44 31.65
N GLN A 333 -13.98 -3.26 32.69
CA GLN A 333 -15.04 -3.31 33.69
C GLN A 333 -14.41 -3.44 35.07
N LYS A 334 -14.08 -2.29 35.65
CA LYS A 334 -14.22 -1.99 37.08
C LYS A 334 -14.02 -0.48 37.26
N TYR A 335 -14.73 0.09 38.24
CA TYR A 335 -14.92 1.53 38.51
C TYR A 335 -16.16 2.17 37.87
N ARG A 336 -17.34 1.62 38.19
CA ARG A 336 -18.47 2.47 38.59
C ARG A 336 -18.52 2.44 40.12
N TYR A 337 -18.36 3.60 40.74
CA TYR A 337 -18.85 3.87 42.08
C TYR A 337 -20.33 4.24 42.02
#